data_AF-A0A3D0QF22-F1
#
_entry.id   AF-A0A3D0QF22-F1
#
_cell.length_a   1.000
_cell.length_b   1.000
_cell.length_c   1.000
_cell.angle_alpha   90.00
_cell.angle_beta   90.00
_cell.angle_gamma   90.00
#
_symmetry.space_group_name_H-M   'P 1'
#
loop_
_entity.id
_entity.type
_entity.pdbx_description
1 polymer ?
#
loop_
_entity_poly.entity_id
_entity_poly.type
_entity_poly.pdbx_seq_one_letter_code
_entity_poly.pdbx_strand_id
1 'polypeptide(L)'
;YGWENFRRQELLNLSLDVEELQFLPNFADHVVGYGMQYVKITEWYDAHGYSSPILWGAGTSLLYQFMNEMVQNGGARYVNVDCIADVYIFNTLGFVLFSFDGVKRFFSETVQLNDWSLQPLYILRNHHLENAGQEFVVRYPLPFDERYAPFLCWGVNSVAGLSYRYDDENSISVGFGNSVAGMTQKERGEFLSATPNLEPAAGLFWDDKGSLLAGLIARGRSSYNVQLNVYPGLVTLCGIRPGCYLSFGGREKLVFGITFMSLPVSPGFKR
;
A
#
# COMPACT_ATOMS: atom_id res chain seq x y z
N TYR A 1 -17.71 -19.84 12.30
CA TYR A 1 -16.66 -19.00 12.89
C TYR A 1 -17.22 -18.42 14.19
N GLY A 2 -16.62 -18.72 15.35
CA GLY A 2 -17.16 -18.32 16.66
C GLY A 2 -16.72 -16.91 17.08
N TRP A 3 -17.53 -16.21 17.89
CA TRP A 3 -17.23 -14.85 18.37
C TRP A 3 -15.90 -14.75 19.14
N GLU A 4 -15.55 -15.79 19.90
CA GLU A 4 -14.29 -15.83 20.64
C GLU A 4 -13.07 -15.92 19.70
N ASN A 5 -13.17 -16.69 18.61
CA ASN A 5 -12.13 -16.78 17.59
C ASN A 5 -12.00 -15.45 16.84
N PHE A 6 -13.13 -14.81 16.50
CA PHE A 6 -13.15 -13.46 15.88
C PHE A 6 -12.43 -12.44 16.74
N ARG A 7 -12.77 -12.39 18.02
CA ARG A 7 -12.15 -11.42 18.92
C ARG A 7 -10.65 -11.69 19.14
N ARG A 8 -10.21 -12.95 19.17
CA ARG A 8 -8.80 -13.29 19.40
C ARG A 8 -7.92 -13.13 18.18
N GLN A 9 -8.46 -13.29 16.97
CA GLN A 9 -7.66 -13.28 15.74
C GLN A 9 -7.79 -11.94 15.00
N GLU A 10 -9.01 -11.40 14.91
CA GLU A 10 -9.32 -10.23 14.08
C GLU A 10 -9.48 -8.93 14.88
N LEU A 11 -9.54 -8.97 16.21
CA LEU A 11 -9.64 -7.79 17.06
C LEU A 11 -8.44 -7.72 18.01
N LEU A 12 -8.18 -6.52 18.56
CA LEU A 12 -7.08 -6.24 19.49
C LEU A 12 -6.86 -7.41 20.47
N ASN A 13 -5.81 -8.19 20.21
CA ASN A 13 -5.38 -9.28 21.06
C ASN A 13 -4.06 -8.87 21.72
N LEU A 14 -4.01 -8.93 23.05
CA LEU A 14 -2.80 -8.63 23.84
C LEU A 14 -1.83 -9.81 23.90
N SER A 15 -2.08 -10.87 23.14
CA SER A 15 -1.20 -12.02 22.99
C SER A 15 0.09 -11.62 22.28
N LEU A 16 1.21 -12.15 22.78
CA LEU A 16 2.54 -11.99 22.16
C LEU A 16 2.84 -13.11 21.15
N ASP A 17 1.88 -14.02 20.93
CA ASP A 17 2.01 -15.07 19.93
C ASP A 17 1.89 -14.48 18.53
N VAL A 18 2.94 -14.66 17.72
CA VAL A 18 3.03 -14.13 16.35
C VAL A 18 1.89 -14.67 15.47
N GLU A 19 1.36 -15.86 15.76
CA GLU A 19 0.21 -16.42 15.07
C GLU A 19 -1.14 -15.77 15.46
N GLU A 20 -1.17 -14.95 16.51
CA GLU A 20 -2.35 -14.23 16.99
C GLU A 20 -2.25 -12.70 16.77
N LEU A 21 -1.19 -12.23 16.11
CA LEU A 21 -0.96 -10.82 15.76
C LEU A 21 -1.49 -10.45 14.36
N GLN A 22 -2.44 -11.22 13.81
CA GLN A 22 -3.03 -10.93 12.49
C GLN A 22 -3.71 -9.55 12.43
N PHE A 23 -4.15 -9.03 13.58
CA PHE A 23 -4.66 -7.67 13.69
C PHE A 23 -3.63 -6.57 13.41
N LEU A 24 -2.31 -6.83 13.52
CA LEU A 24 -1.30 -5.78 13.35
C LEU A 24 -1.20 -5.29 11.90
N PRO A 25 -1.07 -6.17 10.88
CA PRO A 25 -1.23 -5.78 9.48
C PRO A 25 -2.58 -5.08 9.23
N ASN A 26 -3.69 -5.63 9.72
CA ASN A 26 -5.01 -5.04 9.50
C ASN A 26 -5.10 -3.64 10.15
N PHE A 27 -4.53 -3.44 11.34
CA PHE A 27 -4.47 -2.12 11.96
C PHE A 27 -3.61 -1.14 11.16
N ALA A 28 -2.41 -1.57 10.73
CA ALA A 28 -1.49 -0.72 9.97
C ALA A 28 -2.08 -0.29 8.62
N ASP A 29 -2.69 -1.22 7.88
CA ASP A 29 -3.29 -0.93 6.57
C ASP A 29 -4.65 -0.25 6.71
N HIS A 30 -5.56 -0.83 7.50
CA HIS A 30 -6.95 -0.41 7.51
C HIS A 30 -7.26 0.77 8.44
N VAL A 31 -6.58 0.89 9.57
CA VAL A 31 -6.78 2.04 10.47
C VAL A 31 -5.88 3.19 10.03
N VAL A 32 -4.58 2.93 9.90
CA VAL A 32 -3.60 3.99 9.64
C VAL A 32 -3.53 4.35 8.15
N GLY A 33 -3.29 3.36 7.29
CA GLY A 33 -3.17 3.57 5.84
C GLY A 33 -4.45 4.14 5.22
N TYR A 34 -5.57 3.43 5.34
CA TYR A 34 -6.84 3.88 4.80
C TYR A 34 -7.44 5.10 5.50
N GLY A 35 -7.17 5.28 6.80
CA GLY A 35 -7.53 6.51 7.50
C GLY A 35 -6.86 7.73 6.86
N MET A 36 -5.57 7.62 6.52
CA MET A 36 -4.84 8.67 5.80
C MET A 36 -5.34 8.86 4.36
N GLN A 37 -5.61 7.78 3.61
CA GLN A 37 -6.17 7.90 2.26
C GLN A 37 -7.55 8.59 2.28
N TYR A 38 -8.41 8.27 3.25
CA TYR A 38 -9.70 8.93 3.42
C TYR A 38 -9.55 10.45 3.58
N VAL A 39 -8.57 10.90 4.35
CA VAL A 39 -8.26 12.33 4.49
C VAL A 39 -7.82 12.91 3.15
N LYS A 40 -6.88 12.27 2.44
CA LYS A 40 -6.41 12.76 1.13
C LYS A 40 -7.54 12.88 0.11
N ILE A 41 -8.44 11.90 0.04
CA ILE A 41 -9.59 11.92 -0.87
C ILE A 41 -10.58 13.02 -0.44
N THR A 42 -10.83 13.17 0.86
CA THR A 42 -11.69 14.24 1.39
C THR A 42 -11.13 15.62 1.06
N GLU A 43 -9.84 15.84 1.28
CA GLU A 43 -9.14 17.09 0.94
C GLU A 43 -9.13 17.35 -0.56
N TRP A 44 -9.03 16.31 -1.40
CA TRP A 44 -9.18 16.44 -2.84
C TRP A 44 -10.57 16.95 -3.22
N TYR A 45 -11.65 16.38 -2.67
CA TYR A 45 -13.01 16.85 -2.93
C TYR A 45 -13.23 18.29 -2.45
N ASP A 46 -12.65 18.67 -1.30
CA ASP A 46 -12.71 20.02 -0.76
C ASP A 46 -12.01 21.03 -1.67
N ALA A 47 -10.78 20.70 -2.10
CA ALA A 47 -10.00 21.52 -3.03
C ALA A 47 -10.70 21.73 -4.39
N HIS A 48 -11.59 20.82 -4.80
CA HIS A 48 -12.38 20.91 -6.04
C HIS A 48 -13.80 21.48 -5.84
N GLY A 49 -14.13 21.97 -4.63
CA GLY A 49 -15.37 22.70 -4.37
C GLY A 49 -16.63 21.83 -4.30
N TYR A 50 -16.49 20.55 -3.95
CA TYR A 50 -17.65 19.68 -3.74
C TYR A 50 -18.42 20.09 -2.48
N SER A 51 -19.75 20.00 -2.50
CA SER A 51 -20.62 20.51 -1.43
C SER A 51 -20.51 19.77 -0.08
N SER A 52 -19.98 18.56 -0.08
CA SER A 52 -19.83 17.74 1.13
C SER A 52 -18.60 16.83 1.00
N PRO A 53 -17.39 17.39 1.11
CA PRO A 53 -16.14 16.66 0.88
C PRO A 53 -16.00 15.41 1.75
N ILE A 54 -16.44 15.50 3.01
CA ILE A 54 -16.43 14.38 3.96
C ILE A 54 -17.31 13.22 3.48
N LEU A 55 -18.52 13.49 3.00
CA LEU A 55 -19.43 12.45 2.52
C LEU A 55 -18.91 11.80 1.23
N TRP A 56 -18.39 12.61 0.31
CA TRP A 56 -17.77 12.12 -0.92
C TRP A 56 -16.50 11.31 -0.65
N GLY A 57 -15.66 11.78 0.27
CA GLY A 57 -14.45 11.09 0.72
C GLY A 57 -14.76 9.76 1.36
N ALA A 58 -15.70 9.73 2.31
CA ALA A 58 -16.13 8.50 2.97
C ALA A 58 -16.76 7.51 1.96
N GLY A 59 -17.68 7.97 1.12
CA GLY A 59 -18.33 7.11 0.13
C GLY A 59 -17.35 6.51 -0.89
N THR A 60 -16.41 7.31 -1.38
CA THR A 60 -15.38 6.84 -2.32
C THR A 60 -14.42 5.86 -1.66
N SER A 61 -13.98 6.14 -0.44
CA SER A 61 -13.07 5.27 0.31
C SER A 61 -13.73 3.92 0.63
N LEU A 62 -14.99 3.92 1.08
CA LEU A 62 -15.75 2.69 1.34
C LEU A 62 -15.95 1.86 0.08
N LEU A 63 -16.29 2.49 -1.04
CA LEU A 63 -16.46 1.79 -2.32
C LEU A 63 -15.14 1.16 -2.77
N TYR A 64 -14.04 1.91 -2.69
CA TYR A 64 -12.71 1.42 -3.03
C TYR A 64 -12.31 0.21 -2.17
N GLN A 65 -12.47 0.30 -0.85
CA GLN A 65 -12.16 -0.80 0.07
C GLN A 65 -13.02 -2.04 -0.22
N PHE A 66 -14.32 -1.84 -0.44
CA PHE A 66 -15.21 -2.94 -0.80
C PHE A 66 -14.79 -3.61 -2.12
N MET A 67 -14.37 -2.83 -3.14
CA MET A 67 -13.82 -3.40 -4.38
C MET A 67 -12.51 -4.16 -4.14
N ASN A 68 -11.61 -3.60 -3.32
CA ASN A 68 -10.35 -4.24 -2.98
C ASN A 68 -10.61 -5.59 -2.29
N GLU A 69 -11.50 -5.63 -1.29
CA GLU A 69 -11.90 -6.88 -0.63
C GLU A 69 -12.52 -7.88 -1.59
N MET A 70 -13.37 -7.44 -2.52
CA MET A 70 -13.92 -8.32 -3.54
C MET A 70 -12.86 -8.89 -4.47
N VAL A 71 -11.84 -8.13 -4.83
CA VAL A 71 -10.73 -8.61 -5.68
C VAL A 71 -9.85 -9.59 -4.90
N GLN A 72 -9.54 -9.30 -3.64
CA GLN A 72 -8.73 -10.18 -2.78
C GLN A 72 -9.46 -11.49 -2.45
N ASN A 73 -10.78 -11.44 -2.26
CA ASN A 73 -11.61 -12.60 -1.88
C ASN A 73 -12.35 -13.26 -3.06
N GLY A 74 -12.27 -12.72 -4.28
CA GLY A 74 -13.09 -13.10 -5.44
C GLY A 74 -12.92 -14.54 -5.96
N GLY A 75 -12.02 -15.32 -5.37
CA GLY A 75 -11.84 -16.76 -5.63
C GLY A 75 -12.14 -17.67 -4.43
N ALA A 76 -12.58 -17.13 -3.29
CA ALA A 76 -12.77 -17.89 -2.07
C ALA A 76 -13.98 -18.84 -2.19
N ARG A 77 -13.72 -20.15 -2.13
CA ARG A 77 -14.76 -21.19 -2.07
C ARG A 77 -15.34 -21.39 -0.66
N TYR A 78 -14.84 -20.66 0.33
CA TYR A 78 -15.15 -20.80 1.75
C TYR A 78 -15.51 -19.45 2.37
N VAL A 79 -16.21 -19.46 3.51
CA VAL A 79 -16.60 -18.25 4.23
C VAL A 79 -15.35 -17.58 4.83
N ASN A 80 -14.98 -16.42 4.31
CA ASN A 80 -14.01 -15.52 4.93
C ASN A 80 -14.74 -14.43 5.71
N VAL A 81 -14.31 -14.16 6.94
CA VAL A 81 -14.87 -13.12 7.82
C VAL A 81 -13.93 -11.93 8.02
N ASP A 82 -12.68 -12.04 7.54
CA ASP A 82 -11.64 -11.00 7.64
C ASP A 82 -12.12 -9.69 7.01
N CYS A 83 -12.69 -9.77 5.80
CA CYS A 83 -13.27 -8.63 5.09
C CYS A 83 -14.41 -7.91 5.85
N ILE A 84 -15.09 -8.60 6.78
CA ILE A 84 -16.11 -7.97 7.64
C ILE A 84 -15.43 -7.14 8.73
N ALA A 85 -14.37 -7.65 9.34
CA ALA A 85 -13.58 -6.91 10.33
C ALA A 85 -12.95 -5.67 9.69
N ASP A 86 -12.37 -5.83 8.50
CA ASP A 86 -11.74 -4.77 7.75
C ASP A 86 -12.70 -3.64 7.42
N VAL A 87 -13.81 -3.97 6.74
CA VAL A 87 -14.77 -2.96 6.26
C VAL A 87 -15.53 -2.30 7.40
N TYR A 88 -16.04 -3.06 8.37
CA TYR A 88 -16.93 -2.49 9.38
C TYR A 88 -16.20 -1.95 10.60
N ILE A 89 -15.04 -2.50 10.95
CA ILE A 89 -14.35 -2.18 12.21
C ILE A 89 -13.12 -1.33 11.93
N PHE A 90 -12.13 -1.85 11.21
CA PHE A 90 -10.85 -1.16 11.06
C PHE A 90 -10.94 0.08 10.17
N ASN A 91 -11.61 -0.01 9.02
CA ASN A 91 -11.80 1.14 8.13
C ASN A 91 -12.59 2.25 8.82
N THR A 92 -13.70 1.90 9.48
CA THR A 92 -14.52 2.85 10.25
C THR A 92 -13.70 3.51 11.36
N LEU A 93 -12.91 2.74 12.09
CA LEU A 93 -12.03 3.25 13.14
C LEU A 93 -10.99 4.21 12.55
N GLY A 94 -10.38 3.85 11.42
CA GLY A 94 -9.44 4.71 10.68
C GLY A 94 -10.07 6.05 10.30
N PHE A 95 -11.27 6.03 9.71
CA PHE A 95 -11.96 7.27 9.31
C PHE A 95 -12.28 8.17 10.50
N VAL A 96 -12.76 7.59 11.61
CA VAL A 96 -13.04 8.34 12.84
C VAL A 96 -11.74 8.91 13.41
N LEU A 97 -10.69 8.10 13.54
CA LEU A 97 -9.40 8.51 14.10
C LEU A 97 -8.77 9.65 13.28
N PHE A 98 -8.79 9.55 11.96
CA PHE A 98 -8.23 10.57 11.07
C PHE A 98 -9.15 11.77 10.84
N SER A 99 -10.38 11.76 11.39
CA SER A 99 -11.22 12.95 11.43
C SER A 99 -10.75 13.98 12.46
N PHE A 100 -9.85 13.61 13.39
CA PHE A 100 -9.28 14.53 14.38
C PHE A 100 -8.04 15.26 13.83
N ASP A 101 -8.02 16.59 13.93
CA ASP A 101 -6.92 17.42 13.42
C ASP A 101 -5.56 17.08 14.05
N GLY A 102 -5.53 16.73 15.33
CA GLY A 102 -4.29 16.33 16.01
C GLY A 102 -3.67 15.07 15.41
N VAL A 103 -4.50 14.10 15.01
CA VAL A 103 -4.04 12.88 14.34
C VAL A 103 -3.52 13.20 12.95
N LYS A 104 -4.27 13.99 12.17
CA LYS A 104 -3.83 14.43 10.83
C LYS A 104 -2.47 15.11 10.89
N ARG A 105 -2.30 16.09 11.77
CA ARG A 105 -1.03 16.81 11.95
C ARG A 105 0.10 15.89 12.40
N PHE A 106 -0.16 14.97 13.33
CA PHE A 106 0.86 14.02 13.76
C PHE A 106 1.38 13.18 12.58
N PHE A 107 0.47 12.63 11.76
CA PHE A 107 0.86 11.80 10.63
C PHE A 107 1.38 12.60 9.42
N SER A 108 0.99 13.87 9.24
CA SER A 108 1.50 14.69 8.14
C SER A 108 2.83 15.38 8.48
N GLU A 109 2.97 15.91 9.70
CA GLU A 109 4.10 16.78 10.08
C GLU A 109 5.16 16.05 10.92
N THR A 110 4.76 15.11 11.78
CA THR A 110 5.70 14.42 12.71
C THR A 110 6.23 13.11 12.15
N VAL A 111 5.32 12.27 11.66
CA VAL A 111 5.60 10.89 11.24
C VAL A 111 5.57 10.73 9.71
N GLN A 112 5.22 11.80 8.98
CA GLN A 112 5.29 11.91 7.51
C GLN A 112 4.80 10.66 6.76
N LEU A 113 3.58 10.24 7.09
CA LEU A 113 2.88 9.13 6.46
C LEU A 113 2.42 9.48 5.04
N ASN A 114 2.76 8.64 4.07
CA ASN A 114 2.36 8.81 2.69
C ASN A 114 1.85 7.52 2.05
N ASP A 115 1.04 7.70 1.00
CA ASP A 115 0.56 6.63 0.15
C ASP A 115 1.53 6.49 -1.00
N TRP A 116 2.10 5.30 -1.19
CA TRP A 116 2.98 4.95 -2.29
C TRP A 116 2.43 3.73 -3.03
N SER A 117 1.12 3.73 -3.29
CA SER A 117 0.48 2.67 -4.06
C SER A 117 1.17 2.45 -5.40
N LEU A 118 1.28 1.18 -5.80
CA LEU A 118 1.89 0.77 -7.06
C LEU A 118 1.00 1.19 -8.24
N GLN A 119 1.55 1.14 -9.46
CA GLN A 119 0.89 1.61 -10.67
C GLN A 119 0.18 0.44 -11.40
N PRO A 120 -1.16 0.31 -11.33
CA PRO A 120 -1.85 -0.84 -11.90
C PRO A 120 -1.73 -0.89 -13.42
N LEU A 121 -1.34 -2.06 -13.93
CA LEU A 121 -1.24 -2.33 -15.35
C LEU A 121 -2.22 -3.40 -15.79
N TYR A 122 -2.95 -3.13 -16.86
CA TYR A 122 -3.71 -4.14 -17.57
C TYR A 122 -2.86 -4.75 -18.68
N ILE A 123 -2.52 -6.04 -18.55
CA ILE A 123 -1.72 -6.76 -19.53
C ILE A 123 -2.61 -7.21 -20.68
N LEU A 124 -2.41 -6.59 -21.85
CA LEU A 124 -3.27 -6.77 -23.01
C LEU A 124 -3.33 -8.22 -23.55
N ARG A 125 -2.26 -9.00 -23.34
CA ARG A 125 -2.12 -10.34 -23.92
C ARG A 125 -2.88 -11.42 -23.16
N ASN A 126 -2.92 -11.36 -21.83
CA ASN A 126 -3.53 -12.37 -20.97
C ASN A 126 -4.67 -11.80 -20.11
N HIS A 127 -5.02 -10.52 -20.27
CA HIS A 127 -6.11 -9.86 -19.56
C HIS A 127 -5.95 -9.84 -18.03
N HIS A 128 -4.71 -9.89 -17.53
CA HIS A 128 -4.41 -9.84 -16.11
C HIS A 128 -4.07 -8.41 -15.66
N LEU A 129 -4.36 -8.11 -14.39
CA LEU A 129 -3.81 -6.94 -13.72
C LEU A 129 -2.45 -7.31 -13.10
N GLU A 130 -1.46 -6.46 -13.33
CA GLU A 130 -0.12 -6.55 -12.75
C GLU A 130 0.18 -5.25 -12.00
N ASN A 131 1.07 -5.31 -11.00
CA ASN A 131 1.50 -4.12 -10.23
C ASN A 131 0.33 -3.34 -9.58
N ALA A 132 -0.79 -4.02 -9.31
CA ALA A 132 -1.92 -3.50 -8.57
C ALA A 132 -1.74 -3.87 -7.09
N GLY A 133 -0.98 -3.06 -6.37
CA GLY A 133 -0.66 -3.27 -4.97
C GLY A 133 -0.65 -1.95 -4.21
N GLN A 134 -0.96 -2.02 -2.93
CA GLN A 134 -0.96 -0.87 -2.04
C GLN A 134 0.27 -0.90 -1.14
N GLU A 135 0.88 0.27 -0.98
CA GLU A 135 2.00 0.46 -0.09
C GLU A 135 1.89 1.81 0.59
N PHE A 136 2.33 1.84 1.83
CA PHE A 136 2.41 3.04 2.63
C PHE A 136 3.84 3.21 3.12
N VAL A 137 4.23 4.47 3.27
CA VAL A 137 5.51 4.79 3.85
C VAL A 137 5.41 5.77 4.97
N VAL A 138 6.34 5.64 5.90
CA VAL A 138 6.44 6.48 7.07
C VAL A 138 7.89 6.89 7.28
N ARG A 139 8.08 8.15 7.67
CA ARG A 139 9.39 8.71 7.98
C ARG A 139 9.32 9.51 9.26
N TYR A 140 10.28 9.29 10.13
CA TYR A 140 10.38 10.08 11.36
C TYR A 140 11.62 10.97 11.30
N PRO A 141 11.51 12.25 10.89
CA PRO A 141 12.66 13.16 10.88
C PRO A 141 13.32 13.21 12.25
N LEU A 142 14.63 12.97 12.29
CA LEU A 142 15.34 12.97 13.56
C LEU A 142 15.43 14.40 14.12
N PRO A 143 15.15 14.61 15.41
CA PRO A 143 15.08 15.96 15.99
C PRO A 143 16.43 16.71 16.02
N PHE A 144 17.52 16.00 15.72
CA PHE A 144 18.89 16.54 15.71
C PHE A 144 19.50 16.69 14.30
N ASP A 145 18.96 16.00 13.29
CA ASP A 145 19.30 16.22 11.88
C ASP A 145 18.12 15.77 11.02
N GLU A 146 17.27 16.72 10.64
CA GLU A 146 16.08 16.46 9.82
C GLU A 146 16.41 15.92 8.43
N ARG A 147 17.69 15.93 8.01
CA ARG A 147 18.08 15.28 6.75
C ARG A 147 18.01 13.77 6.84
N TYR A 148 18.05 13.20 8.04
CA TYR A 148 17.97 11.76 8.25
C TYR A 148 16.66 11.40 8.94
N ALA A 149 16.01 10.34 8.46
CA ALA A 149 14.80 9.81 9.07
C ALA A 149 14.81 8.28 8.98
N PRO A 150 14.53 7.53 10.07
CA PRO A 150 14.11 6.14 9.96
C PRO A 150 12.95 6.05 8.96
N PHE A 151 13.05 5.08 8.07
CA PHE A 151 12.13 4.85 6.99
C PHE A 151 11.51 3.47 7.14
N LEU A 152 10.19 3.38 6.96
CA LEU A 152 9.48 2.11 6.89
C LEU A 152 8.48 2.19 5.74
N CYS A 153 8.47 1.15 4.91
CA CYS A 153 7.48 0.89 3.90
C CYS A 153 6.79 -0.43 4.25
N TRP A 154 5.46 -0.44 4.18
CA TRP A 154 4.65 -1.64 4.41
C TRP A 154 3.51 -1.75 3.38
N GLY A 155 2.85 -2.90 3.35
CA GLY A 155 1.90 -3.30 2.31
C GLY A 155 2.43 -4.53 1.57
N VAL A 156 2.47 -4.49 0.23
CA VAL A 156 3.03 -5.60 -0.58
C VAL A 156 4.52 -5.83 -0.29
N ASN A 157 5.27 -4.75 -0.08
CA ASN A 157 6.64 -4.78 0.39
C ASN A 157 6.73 -4.25 1.82
N SER A 158 7.45 -4.98 2.67
CA SER A 158 7.72 -4.63 4.06
C SER A 158 9.23 -4.42 4.23
N VAL A 159 9.69 -3.19 4.03
CA VAL A 159 11.11 -2.82 4.10
C VAL A 159 11.33 -1.68 5.09
N ALA A 160 12.38 -1.80 5.92
CA ALA A 160 12.78 -0.77 6.87
C ALA A 160 14.22 -0.32 6.59
N GLY A 161 14.52 0.93 6.87
CA GLY A 161 15.84 1.48 6.67
C GLY A 161 15.93 2.97 6.97
N LEU A 162 16.60 3.71 6.10
CA LEU A 162 16.94 5.11 6.31
C LEU A 162 16.57 5.95 5.09
N SER A 163 16.01 7.12 5.36
CA SER A 163 15.81 8.19 4.39
C SER A 163 16.85 9.28 4.59
N TYR A 164 17.34 9.81 3.48
CA TYR A 164 18.21 10.97 3.41
C TYR A 164 17.59 12.05 2.51
N ARG A 165 17.24 13.18 3.10
CA ARG A 165 16.82 14.41 2.41
C ARG A 165 18.05 15.17 1.97
N TYR A 166 18.29 15.22 0.66
CA TYR A 166 19.51 15.81 0.09
C TYR A 166 19.34 17.26 -0.37
N ASP A 167 18.10 17.73 -0.53
CA ASP A 167 17.73 19.13 -0.70
C ASP A 167 16.38 19.43 -0.02
N ASP A 168 15.84 20.64 -0.15
CA ASP A 168 14.62 21.06 0.56
C ASP A 168 13.36 20.29 0.13
N GLU A 169 13.40 19.62 -1.02
CA GLU A 169 12.24 18.97 -1.63
C GLU A 169 12.42 17.45 -1.74
N ASN A 170 13.63 16.99 -2.03
CA ASN A 170 13.90 15.64 -2.46
C ASN A 170 14.54 14.75 -1.40
N SER A 171 14.09 13.50 -1.35
CA SER A 171 14.62 12.47 -0.46
C SER A 171 14.90 11.17 -1.19
N ILE A 172 15.96 10.48 -0.76
CA ILE A 172 16.26 9.10 -1.16
C ILE A 172 16.10 8.21 0.06
N SER A 173 15.36 7.12 -0.07
CA SER A 173 15.22 6.12 0.99
C SER A 173 15.73 4.76 0.55
N VAL A 174 16.45 4.09 1.42
CA VAL A 174 16.93 2.71 1.21
C VAL A 174 16.44 1.85 2.35
N GLY A 175 15.95 0.65 2.04
CA GLY A 175 15.47 -0.29 3.03
C GLY A 175 15.71 -1.74 2.66
N PHE A 176 15.70 -2.59 3.68
CA PHE A 176 15.80 -4.05 3.57
C PHE A 176 14.67 -4.68 4.39
N GLY A 177 14.20 -5.84 3.95
CA GLY A 177 13.11 -6.54 4.63
C GLY A 177 12.59 -7.68 3.78
N ASN A 178 11.26 -7.75 3.65
CA ASN A 178 10.60 -8.83 2.91
C ASN A 178 9.54 -8.30 1.94
N SER A 179 9.20 -9.13 0.96
CA SER A 179 8.09 -8.93 0.02
C SER A 179 7.17 -10.14 0.05
N VAL A 180 5.87 -9.91 -0.15
CA VAL A 180 4.89 -10.99 -0.29
C VAL A 180 5.01 -11.59 -1.69
N ALA A 181 5.48 -12.85 -1.77
CA ALA A 181 5.64 -13.59 -3.04
C ALA A 181 4.41 -14.45 -3.39
N GLY A 182 3.45 -14.56 -2.48
CA GLY A 182 2.21 -15.30 -2.65
C GLY A 182 1.60 -15.62 -1.28
N MET A 183 0.49 -16.34 -1.28
CA MET A 183 -0.14 -16.80 -0.04
C MET A 183 -0.29 -18.32 -0.05
N THR A 184 0.00 -18.95 1.09
CA THR A 184 -0.27 -20.37 1.33
C THR A 184 -1.51 -20.47 2.21
N GLN A 185 -2.53 -21.13 1.70
CA GLN A 185 -3.74 -21.46 2.44
C GLN A 185 -3.44 -22.62 3.41
N LYS A 186 -3.63 -22.41 4.72
CA LYS A 186 -3.45 -23.44 5.76
C LYS A 186 -4.79 -23.73 6.44
N GLU A 187 -5.16 -25.02 6.50
CA GLU A 187 -6.33 -25.47 7.26
C GLU A 187 -6.03 -25.40 8.77
N ARG A 188 -6.85 -24.65 9.52
CA ARG A 188 -6.81 -24.52 10.97
C ARG A 188 -8.18 -24.94 11.54
N GLY A 189 -8.36 -26.24 11.74
CA GLY A 189 -9.63 -26.82 12.18
C GLY A 189 -10.71 -26.71 11.08
N GLU A 190 -11.81 -26.02 11.35
CA GLU A 190 -12.91 -25.81 10.39
C GLU A 190 -12.69 -24.61 9.44
N PHE A 191 -11.52 -23.96 9.45
CA PHE A 191 -11.26 -22.72 8.71
C PHE A 191 -9.94 -22.77 7.94
N LEU A 192 -9.83 -21.97 6.88
CA LEU A 192 -8.59 -21.76 6.13
C LEU A 192 -8.03 -20.38 6.48
N SER A 193 -6.76 -20.33 6.89
CA SER A 193 -6.01 -19.09 7.13
C SER A 193 -5.00 -18.90 6.00
N ALA A 194 -5.00 -17.73 5.37
CA ALA A 194 -4.01 -17.38 4.36
C ALA A 194 -2.74 -16.86 5.04
N THR A 195 -1.64 -17.60 4.95
CA THR A 195 -0.33 -17.15 5.44
C THR A 195 0.50 -16.61 4.27
N PRO A 196 1.01 -15.37 4.33
CA PRO A 196 1.86 -14.83 3.28
C PRO A 196 3.20 -15.58 3.22
N ASN A 197 3.64 -15.91 2.01
CA ASN A 197 4.98 -16.39 1.74
C ASN A 197 5.91 -15.19 1.55
N LEU A 198 6.89 -15.06 2.43
CA LEU A 198 7.81 -13.93 2.44
C LEU A 198 9.12 -14.27 1.72
N GLU A 199 9.60 -13.32 0.92
CA GLU A 199 10.94 -13.36 0.32
C GLU A 199 11.76 -12.15 0.76
N PRO A 200 13.09 -12.28 0.90
CA PRO A 200 13.96 -11.13 1.15
C PRO A 200 13.79 -10.06 0.07
N ALA A 201 13.74 -8.80 0.49
CA ALA A 201 13.58 -7.65 -0.38
C ALA A 201 14.52 -6.50 0.02
N ALA A 202 14.94 -5.73 -0.97
CA ALA A 202 15.65 -4.47 -0.81
C ALA A 202 15.02 -3.41 -1.71
N GLY A 203 14.83 -2.21 -1.19
CA GLY A 203 14.19 -1.10 -1.89
C GLY A 203 15.06 0.15 -1.91
N LEU A 204 15.01 0.86 -3.04
CA LEU A 204 15.52 2.21 -3.22
C LEU A 204 14.37 3.08 -3.72
N PHE A 205 14.10 4.18 -3.04
CA PHE A 205 12.97 5.06 -3.32
C PHE A 205 13.45 6.50 -3.44
N TRP A 206 12.83 7.25 -4.34
CA TRP A 206 13.08 8.67 -4.55
C TRP A 206 11.75 9.41 -4.59
N ASP A 207 11.60 10.42 -3.73
CA ASP A 207 10.40 11.24 -3.63
C ASP A 207 10.69 12.73 -3.55
N ASP A 208 9.66 13.51 -3.91
CA ASP A 208 9.56 14.96 -3.78
C ASP A 208 8.45 15.29 -2.76
N LYS A 209 8.85 15.81 -1.60
CA LYS A 209 7.96 16.19 -0.48
C LYS A 209 6.95 15.09 -0.11
N GLY A 210 7.40 13.83 -0.09
CA GLY A 210 6.56 12.67 0.22
C GLY A 210 5.82 12.08 -0.97
N SER A 211 5.82 12.72 -2.14
CA SER A 211 5.26 12.19 -3.38
C SER A 211 6.28 11.30 -4.09
N LEU A 212 5.99 10.00 -4.23
CA LEU A 212 6.91 9.05 -4.87
C LEU A 212 7.16 9.44 -6.33
N LEU A 213 8.41 9.66 -6.68
CA LEU A 213 8.84 9.90 -8.06
C LEU A 213 9.27 8.60 -8.73
N ALA A 214 10.05 7.79 -8.03
CA ALA A 214 10.51 6.49 -8.51
C ALA A 214 10.82 5.52 -7.36
N GLY A 215 10.60 4.23 -7.59
CA GLY A 215 10.93 3.15 -6.67
C GLY A 215 11.51 1.95 -7.40
N LEU A 216 12.63 1.42 -6.90
CA LEU A 216 13.28 0.20 -7.37
C LEU A 216 13.29 -0.82 -6.23
N ILE A 217 12.68 -1.97 -6.46
CA ILE A 217 12.62 -3.05 -5.47
C ILE A 217 13.21 -4.31 -6.08
N ALA A 218 14.19 -4.89 -5.38
CA ALA A 218 14.76 -6.19 -5.68
C ALA A 218 14.24 -7.22 -4.67
N ARG A 219 13.85 -8.40 -5.15
CA ARG A 219 13.21 -9.48 -4.37
C ARG A 219 13.93 -10.81 -4.57
N GLY A 220 13.53 -11.79 -3.75
CA GLY A 220 13.91 -13.20 -3.90
C GLY A 220 13.57 -13.79 -5.29
N ARG A 221 13.97 -15.05 -5.50
CA ARG A 221 13.99 -15.69 -6.83
C ARG A 221 12.64 -16.26 -7.29
N SER A 222 11.62 -16.35 -6.44
CA SER A 222 10.35 -16.99 -6.82
C SER A 222 9.37 -16.05 -7.54
N SER A 223 9.54 -14.73 -7.39
CA SER A 223 8.72 -13.68 -8.03
C SER A 223 9.52 -12.84 -9.04
N TYR A 224 8.99 -11.70 -9.52
CA TYR A 224 9.81 -10.77 -10.31
C TYR A 224 10.96 -10.23 -9.45
N ASN A 225 12.16 -10.70 -9.73
CA ASN A 225 13.38 -10.39 -8.97
C ASN A 225 13.68 -8.89 -8.88
N VAL A 226 13.29 -8.08 -9.87
CA VAL A 226 13.50 -6.63 -9.88
C VAL A 226 12.30 -5.91 -10.47
N GLN A 227 11.84 -4.87 -9.79
CA GLN A 227 10.72 -4.02 -10.18
C GLN A 227 11.12 -2.55 -10.09
N LEU A 228 10.85 -1.78 -11.13
CA LEU A 228 11.03 -0.34 -11.22
C LEU A 228 9.69 0.33 -11.52
N ASN A 229 9.30 1.25 -10.65
CA ASN A 229 8.19 2.18 -10.85
C ASN A 229 8.77 3.58 -11.04
N VAL A 230 8.36 4.27 -12.10
CA VAL A 230 8.58 5.71 -12.29
C VAL A 230 7.20 6.34 -12.46
N TYR A 231 6.85 7.27 -11.59
CA TYR A 231 5.51 7.85 -11.55
C TYR A 231 5.37 8.97 -12.57
N PRO A 232 4.15 9.20 -13.13
CA PRO A 232 3.93 10.24 -14.11
C PRO A 232 4.19 11.61 -13.51
N GLY A 233 4.86 12.49 -14.26
CA GLY A 233 5.28 13.82 -13.78
C GLY A 233 6.78 14.01 -13.82
N LEU A 234 7.56 12.94 -13.63
CA LEU A 234 9.02 13.00 -13.53
C LEU A 234 9.70 13.27 -14.88
N VAL A 235 9.23 12.64 -15.96
CA VAL A 235 9.81 12.77 -17.30
C VAL A 235 8.82 13.48 -18.22
N THR A 236 9.28 14.46 -18.99
CA THR A 236 8.49 15.12 -20.03
C THR A 236 8.93 14.63 -21.41
N LEU A 237 8.01 14.04 -22.17
CA LEU A 237 8.22 13.57 -23.55
C LEU A 237 7.18 14.20 -24.46
N CYS A 238 7.58 14.98 -25.45
CA CYS A 238 6.65 15.58 -26.43
C CYS A 238 5.43 16.31 -25.81
N GLY A 239 5.60 16.97 -24.67
CA GLY A 239 4.53 17.70 -23.98
C GLY A 239 3.62 16.87 -23.07
N ILE A 240 3.81 15.54 -23.02
CA ILE A 240 3.16 14.66 -22.04
C ILE A 240 4.14 14.29 -20.92
N ARG A 241 3.60 13.95 -19.74
CA ARG A 241 4.37 13.52 -18.56
C ARG A 241 4.04 12.09 -18.15
N PRO A 242 4.44 11.08 -18.94
CA PRO A 242 4.14 9.68 -18.62
C PRO A 242 4.99 9.17 -17.46
N GLY A 243 4.48 8.15 -16.78
CA GLY A 243 5.28 7.27 -15.94
C GLY A 243 5.61 5.98 -16.69
N CYS A 244 6.40 5.12 -16.07
CA CYS A 244 6.66 3.79 -16.59
C CYS A 244 6.81 2.77 -15.48
N TYR A 245 6.54 1.54 -15.85
CA TYR A 245 6.77 0.38 -15.03
C TYR A 245 7.63 -0.62 -15.80
N LEU A 246 8.62 -1.18 -15.13
CA LEU A 246 9.47 -2.22 -15.69
C LEU A 246 9.70 -3.29 -14.62
N SER A 247 9.56 -4.54 -14.99
CA SER A 247 9.80 -5.65 -14.09
C SER A 247 10.47 -6.81 -14.84
N PHE A 248 11.48 -7.41 -14.21
CA PHE A 248 12.21 -8.55 -14.78
C PHE A 248 12.66 -9.52 -13.69
N GLY A 249 12.59 -10.81 -13.98
CA GLY A 249 12.93 -11.89 -13.04
C GLY A 249 11.89 -13.00 -13.03
N GLY A 250 12.19 -14.12 -12.37
CA GLY A 250 11.30 -15.29 -12.31
C GLY A 250 10.99 -16.00 -13.64
N ARG A 251 9.98 -16.88 -13.61
CA ARG A 251 9.44 -17.63 -14.78
C ARG A 251 8.73 -16.74 -15.82
N GLU A 252 8.32 -15.53 -15.42
CA GLU A 252 7.27 -14.76 -16.09
C GLU A 252 7.79 -13.75 -17.13
N LYS A 253 9.12 -13.66 -17.32
CA LYS A 253 9.80 -12.82 -18.31
C LYS A 253 9.38 -11.35 -18.23
N LEU A 254 10.06 -10.50 -18.98
CA LEU A 254 9.98 -9.04 -18.89
C LEU A 254 8.52 -8.50 -18.96
N VAL A 255 8.17 -7.63 -18.02
CA VAL A 255 6.93 -6.82 -18.06
C VAL A 255 7.29 -5.35 -18.17
N PHE A 256 6.59 -4.62 -19.02
CA PHE A 256 6.73 -3.19 -19.19
C PHE A 256 5.37 -2.52 -19.37
N GLY A 257 5.19 -1.32 -18.83
CA GLY A 257 4.00 -0.50 -19.03
C GLY A 257 4.31 0.99 -19.03
N ILE A 258 3.42 1.77 -19.65
CA ILE A 258 3.47 3.24 -19.66
C ILE A 258 2.24 3.73 -18.93
N THR A 259 2.43 4.58 -17.93
CA THR A 259 1.36 5.05 -17.04
C THR A 259 1.08 6.53 -17.23
N PHE A 260 -0.15 6.95 -16.93
CA PHE A 260 -0.60 8.33 -17.10
C PHE A 260 -1.42 8.76 -15.89
N MET A 261 -1.22 10.00 -15.41
CA MET A 261 -2.01 10.57 -14.30
C MET A 261 -3.52 10.55 -14.56
N SER A 262 -3.95 10.63 -15.83
CA SER A 262 -5.36 10.66 -16.21
C SER A 262 -6.00 9.27 -16.35
N LEU A 263 -5.24 8.18 -16.21
CA LEU A 263 -5.73 6.82 -16.40
C LEU A 263 -5.53 5.99 -15.12
N PRO A 264 -6.60 5.47 -14.49
CA PRO A 264 -6.49 4.70 -13.24
C PRO A 264 -5.84 3.33 -13.46
N VAL A 265 -5.94 2.78 -14.67
CA VAL A 265 -5.28 1.55 -15.09
C VAL A 265 -4.64 1.79 -16.44
N SER A 266 -3.37 1.42 -16.56
CA SER A 266 -2.56 1.71 -17.73
C SER A 266 -2.23 0.45 -18.53
N PRO A 267 -2.02 0.55 -19.86
CA PRO A 267 -1.70 -0.63 -20.67
C PRO A 267 -0.29 -1.16 -20.36
N GLY A 268 -0.18 -2.49 -20.24
CA GLY A 268 1.08 -3.19 -20.06
C GLY A 268 1.30 -4.30 -21.09
N PHE A 269 2.57 -4.62 -21.31
CA PHE A 269 3.03 -5.70 -22.17
C PHE A 269 3.88 -6.68 -21.37
N LYS A 270 3.67 -7.97 -21.62
CA LYS A 270 4.38 -9.09 -20.98
C LYS A 270 4.88 -10.07 -22.04
N ARG A 271 6.17 -10.35 -22.04
CA ARG A 271 6.84 -11.15 -23.08
C ARG A 271 6.79 -12.65 -22.81
#